data_AF-A0A2W1U8U1-F1
#
_entry.id   AF-A0A2W1U8U1-F1
#
_cell.length_a   1.000
_cell.length_b   1.000
_cell.length_c   1.000
_cell.angle_alpha   90.00
_cell.angle_beta   90.00
_cell.angle_gamma   90.00
#
_symmetry.space_group_name_H-M   'P 1'
#
loop_
_entity.id
_entity.type
_entity.pdbx_description
1 polymer ?
#
loop_
_entity_poly.entity_id
_entity_poly.type
_entity_poly.pdbx_seq_one_letter_code
_entity_poly.pdbx_strand_id
1 'polypeptide(L)'
;MARSPRERYGTVDLASADVVLAGTQELLPVLRAAAVRAGIDAARMRVIGVDDLPDPDETWDAALAVIAIRRPGDDPAFHRAQAAAELIAPMLAPHAVRIVVTVSGVTRLAPKLERTLTSEVLHQIDAASASSGFRRPFRPLRMRLGLAGLRAAGVRVFRVSIGD
;
A
#
# COMPACT_ATOMS: atom_id res chain seq x y z
N MET A 1 -18.90 -29.65 6.60
CA MET A 1 -17.76 -28.91 6.00
C MET A 1 -17.55 -27.61 6.77
N ALA A 2 -16.69 -27.63 7.78
CA ALA A 2 -16.30 -26.44 8.53
C ALA A 2 -15.35 -25.61 7.67
N ARG A 3 -15.65 -24.31 7.49
CA ARG A 3 -14.74 -23.38 6.82
C ARG A 3 -13.53 -23.17 7.74
N SER A 4 -12.33 -23.50 7.27
CA SER A 4 -11.08 -23.27 8.00
C SER A 4 -10.97 -21.80 8.45
N PRO A 5 -10.50 -21.52 9.67
CA PRO A 5 -10.25 -20.15 10.10
C PRO A 5 -9.15 -19.59 9.21
N ARG A 6 -9.47 -18.57 8.40
CA ARG A 6 -8.46 -17.79 7.70
C ARG A 6 -7.44 -17.32 8.73
N GLU A 7 -6.18 -17.70 8.55
CA GLU A 7 -5.06 -17.29 9.39
C GLU A 7 -5.14 -15.78 9.63
N ARG A 8 -5.12 -15.41 10.92
CA ARG A 8 -5.15 -14.02 11.32
C ARG A 8 -3.72 -13.51 11.17
N TYR A 9 -3.45 -12.90 10.02
CA TYR A 9 -2.20 -12.19 9.78
C TYR A 9 -1.96 -11.15 10.88
N GLY A 10 -0.70 -11.10 11.35
CA GLY A 10 -0.25 -10.21 12.43
C GLY A 10 -0.59 -8.76 12.12
N THR A 11 -1.09 -8.06 13.13
CA THR A 11 -1.48 -6.67 12.99
C THR A 11 -0.27 -5.80 13.15
N VAL A 12 -0.07 -4.85 12.22
CA VAL A 12 1.13 -4.01 12.22
C VAL A 12 1.02 -2.95 13.32
N ASP A 13 1.95 -2.94 14.26
CA ASP A 13 2.10 -1.82 15.19
C ASP A 13 2.83 -0.66 14.49
N LEU A 14 2.07 0.31 14.00
CA LEU A 14 2.60 1.44 13.22
C LEU A 14 3.56 2.34 14.01
N ALA A 15 3.50 2.33 15.35
CA ALA A 15 4.39 3.14 16.18
C ALA A 15 5.82 2.59 16.20
N SER A 16 5.98 1.28 15.99
CA SER A 16 7.28 0.60 16.04
C SER A 16 7.64 -0.13 14.75
N ALA A 17 6.77 -0.15 13.75
CA ALA A 17 7.03 -0.86 12.50
C ALA A 17 7.93 -0.05 11.57
N ASP A 18 8.90 -0.73 10.99
CA ASP A 18 9.62 -0.23 9.83
C ASP A 18 8.75 -0.45 8.58
N VAL A 19 8.73 0.55 7.69
CA VAL A 19 7.79 0.62 6.56
C VAL A 19 8.53 0.93 5.27
N VAL A 20 8.22 0.17 4.22
CA VAL A 20 8.68 0.46 2.85
C VAL A 20 7.56 1.12 2.05
N LEU A 21 7.85 2.28 1.46
CA LEU A 21 7.00 2.97 0.50
C LEU A 21 7.65 2.86 -0.88
N ALA A 22 7.08 2.03 -1.75
CA ALA A 22 7.57 1.85 -3.11
C ALA A 22 6.62 2.52 -4.10
N GLY A 23 7.11 3.23 -5.10
CA GLY A 23 6.21 3.73 -6.14
C GLY A 23 6.87 4.51 -7.26
N THR A 24 6.09 4.84 -8.28
CA THR A 24 6.54 5.78 -9.31
C THR A 24 6.72 7.17 -8.70
N GLN A 25 7.71 7.93 -9.17
CA GLN A 25 8.13 9.21 -8.56
C GLN A 25 6.98 10.17 -8.19
N GLU A 26 5.98 10.31 -9.06
CA GLU A 26 4.79 11.15 -8.85
C GLU A 26 3.83 10.65 -7.74
N LEU A 27 3.87 9.37 -7.37
CA LEU A 27 3.01 8.76 -6.35
C LEU A 27 3.70 8.69 -4.98
N LEU A 28 5.03 8.80 -4.92
CA LEU A 28 5.79 8.79 -3.66
C LEU A 28 5.34 9.89 -2.68
N PRO A 29 5.08 11.14 -3.10
CA PRO A 29 4.57 12.17 -2.19
C PRO A 29 3.21 11.80 -1.58
N VAL A 30 2.33 11.15 -2.36
CA VAL A 30 1.02 10.69 -1.90
C VAL A 30 1.16 9.59 -0.84
N LEU A 31 2.04 8.62 -1.09
CA LEU A 31 2.35 7.56 -0.14
C LEU A 31 2.92 8.10 1.16
N ARG A 32 3.92 8.98 1.07
CA ARG A 32 4.55 9.60 2.24
C ARG A 32 3.54 10.40 3.05
N ALA A 33 2.68 11.18 2.37
CA ALA A 33 1.65 11.97 3.03
C ALA A 33 0.55 11.12 3.70
N ALA A 34 0.30 9.90 3.21
CA ALA A 34 -0.59 8.95 3.86
C ALA A 34 0.08 8.29 5.07
N ALA A 35 1.34 7.87 4.94
CA ALA A 35 2.09 7.22 6.00
C ALA A 35 2.33 8.14 7.22
N VAL A 36 2.73 9.40 6.99
CA VAL A 36 2.86 10.41 8.06
C VAL A 36 1.53 10.63 8.78
N ARG A 37 0.41 10.67 8.03
CA ARG A 37 -0.94 10.81 8.61
C ARG A 37 -1.38 9.59 9.41
N ALA A 38 -0.86 8.41 9.06
CA ALA A 38 -1.07 7.18 9.82
C ALA A 38 -0.24 7.13 11.12
N GLY A 39 0.63 8.13 11.36
CA GLY A 39 1.49 8.20 12.54
C GLY A 39 2.81 7.43 12.39
N ILE A 40 3.18 7.01 11.19
CA ILE A 40 4.46 6.35 10.93
C ILE A 40 5.59 7.38 11.03
N ASP A 41 6.61 7.07 11.82
CA ASP A 41 7.82 7.90 11.97
C ASP A 41 8.63 7.94 10.67
N ALA A 42 9.06 9.13 10.25
CA ALA A 42 9.89 9.32 9.07
C ALA A 42 11.25 8.63 9.16
N ALA A 43 11.80 8.43 10.35
CA ALA A 43 13.03 7.68 10.55
C ALA A 43 12.86 6.17 10.25
N ARG A 44 11.62 5.67 10.28
CA ARG A 44 11.26 4.26 10.06
C ARG A 44 10.63 4.02 8.68
N MET A 45 10.62 5.05 7.83
CA MET A 45 10.14 4.98 6.46
C MET A 45 11.31 4.86 5.48
N ARG A 46 11.34 3.77 4.73
CA ARG A 46 12.20 3.65 3.55
C ARG A 46 11.38 3.92 2.29
N VAL A 47 11.83 4.87 1.47
CA VAL A 47 11.15 5.28 0.24
C VAL A 47 11.96 4.80 -0.97
N ILE A 48 11.32 4.07 -1.88
CA ILE A 48 11.96 3.42 -3.03
C ILE A 48 11.20 3.80 -4.30
N GLY A 49 11.91 4.35 -5.29
CA GLY A 49 11.35 4.49 -6.63
C GLY A 49 11.26 3.12 -7.30
N VAL A 50 10.14 2.75 -7.93
CA VAL A 50 10.04 1.45 -8.62
C VAL A 50 10.95 1.33 -9.86
N ASP A 51 11.44 2.46 -10.35
CA ASP A 51 12.43 2.54 -11.43
C ASP A 51 13.88 2.58 -10.88
N ASP A 52 14.02 2.68 -9.55
CA ASP A 52 15.30 2.71 -8.84
C ASP A 52 15.53 1.32 -8.21
N LEU A 53 16.61 0.65 -8.61
CA LEU A 53 17.00 -0.61 -7.96
C LEU A 53 17.45 -0.32 -6.53
N PRO A 54 16.91 -1.01 -5.51
CA PRO A 54 17.42 -0.91 -4.15
C PRO A 54 18.86 -1.41 -4.13
N ASP A 55 19.66 -0.84 -3.23
CA ASP A 55 21.03 -1.31 -3.00
C ASP A 55 20.97 -2.78 -2.56
N PRO A 56 21.66 -3.71 -3.23
CA PRO A 56 21.61 -5.13 -2.90
C PRO A 56 22.10 -5.45 -1.48
N ASP A 57 22.91 -4.58 -0.87
CA ASP A 57 23.41 -4.74 0.49
C ASP A 57 22.51 -4.04 1.53
N GLU A 58 21.51 -3.27 1.09
CA GLU A 58 20.55 -2.62 1.98
C GLU A 58 19.51 -3.64 2.47
N THR A 59 19.68 -4.04 3.72
CA THR A 59 18.70 -4.86 4.43
C THR A 59 17.79 -3.99 5.27
N TRP A 60 16.50 -4.29 5.20
CA TRP A 60 15.45 -3.63 5.97
C TRP A 60 14.46 -4.72 6.38
N ASP A 61 13.86 -4.63 7.56
CA ASP A 61 12.91 -5.64 8.06
C ASP A 61 11.51 -5.04 8.19
N ALA A 62 10.97 -4.57 7.06
CA ALA A 62 9.70 -3.86 7.10
C ALA A 62 8.52 -4.81 7.35
N ALA A 63 7.70 -4.47 8.34
CA ALA A 63 6.43 -5.15 8.63
C ALA A 63 5.29 -4.70 7.71
N LEU A 64 5.47 -3.59 6.98
CA LEU A 64 4.48 -3.02 6.07
C LEU A 64 5.15 -2.51 4.80
N ALA A 65 4.60 -2.89 3.64
CA ALA A 65 4.94 -2.33 2.35
C ALA A 65 3.74 -1.64 1.72
N VAL A 66 3.88 -0.41 1.26
CA VAL A 66 2.89 0.28 0.44
C VAL A 66 3.48 0.57 -0.92
N ILE A 67 2.93 -0.07 -1.95
CA ILE A 67 3.41 -0.06 -3.32
C ILE A 67 2.42 0.72 -4.18
N ALA A 68 2.81 1.83 -4.79
CA ALA A 68 1.97 2.60 -5.71
C ALA A 68 2.59 2.69 -7.11
N ILE A 69 1.96 2.01 -8.07
CA ILE A 69 2.45 1.96 -9.45
C ILE A 69 1.50 2.65 -10.41
N ARG A 70 2.07 3.43 -11.33
CA ARG A 70 1.35 3.86 -12.52
C ARG A 70 1.38 2.76 -13.58
N ARG A 71 0.24 2.48 -14.20
CA ARG A 71 0.11 1.50 -15.28
C ARG A 71 0.21 2.21 -16.64
N PRO A 72 1.26 2.00 -17.45
CA PRO A 72 1.28 2.46 -18.82
C PRO A 72 0.36 1.56 -19.67
N GLY A 73 -0.82 2.05 -20.05
CA GLY A 73 -1.72 1.35 -20.96
C GLY A 73 -2.45 0.13 -20.36
N ASP A 74 -2.57 -0.94 -21.13
CA ASP A 74 -3.36 -2.15 -20.79
C ASP A 74 -2.59 -3.20 -19.97
N ASP A 75 -1.33 -2.95 -19.65
CA ASP A 75 -0.45 -3.88 -18.93
C ASP A 75 -1.13 -4.36 -17.62
N PRO A 76 -1.23 -5.68 -17.34
CA PRO A 76 -2.01 -6.14 -16.19
C PRO A 76 -1.42 -5.59 -14.89
N ALA A 77 -2.20 -4.81 -14.13
CA ALA A 77 -1.79 -4.19 -12.86
C ALA A 77 -1.11 -5.18 -11.91
N PHE A 78 -1.53 -6.44 -11.97
CA PHE A 78 -1.01 -7.50 -11.12
C PHE A 78 0.45 -7.84 -11.43
N HIS A 79 0.85 -7.96 -12.70
CA HIS A 79 2.23 -8.31 -13.06
C HIS A 79 3.22 -7.21 -12.64
N ARG A 80 2.90 -5.94 -12.92
CA ARG A 80 3.71 -4.79 -12.48
C ARG A 80 3.79 -4.70 -10.96
N ALA A 81 2.68 -4.95 -10.27
CA ALA A 81 2.64 -4.95 -8.81
C ALA A 81 3.49 -6.07 -8.23
N GLN A 82 3.44 -7.26 -8.85
CA GLN A 82 4.24 -8.40 -8.45
C GLN A 82 5.73 -8.13 -8.68
N ALA A 83 6.13 -7.61 -9.85
CA ALA A 83 7.51 -7.25 -10.13
C ALA A 83 8.06 -6.21 -9.12
N ALA A 84 7.25 -5.18 -8.82
CA ALA A 84 7.62 -4.21 -7.78
C ALA A 84 7.70 -4.84 -6.39
N ALA A 85 6.82 -5.80 -6.07
CA ALA A 85 6.84 -6.52 -4.81
C ALA A 85 8.03 -7.49 -4.68
N GLU A 86 8.46 -8.10 -5.78
CA GLU A 86 9.66 -8.96 -5.85
C GLU A 86 10.92 -8.13 -5.67
N LEU A 87 10.99 -6.94 -6.30
CA LEU A 87 12.11 -6.02 -6.18
C LEU A 87 12.36 -5.56 -4.74
N ILE A 88 11.29 -5.31 -3.97
CA ILE A 88 11.42 -4.94 -2.55
C ILE A 88 11.39 -6.12 -1.59
N ALA A 89 11.18 -7.35 -2.06
CA ALA A 89 11.00 -8.53 -1.20
C ALA A 89 12.15 -8.74 -0.20
N PRO A 90 13.44 -8.52 -0.54
CA PRO A 90 14.55 -8.65 0.42
C PRO A 90 14.48 -7.69 1.61
N MET A 91 13.67 -6.63 1.50
CA MET A 91 13.51 -5.58 2.51
C MET A 91 12.28 -5.79 3.41
N LEU A 92 11.56 -6.89 3.21
CA LEU A 92 10.30 -7.17 3.90
C LEU A 92 10.47 -8.32 4.88
N ALA A 93 9.88 -8.15 6.06
CA ALA A 93 9.70 -9.24 7.00
C ALA A 93 8.87 -10.37 6.36
N PRO A 94 9.07 -11.64 6.74
CA PRO A 94 8.30 -12.78 6.21
C PRO A 94 6.78 -12.61 6.31
N HIS A 95 6.31 -11.88 7.32
CA HIS A 95 4.89 -11.65 7.58
C HIS A 95 4.42 -10.24 7.20
N ALA A 96 5.21 -9.53 6.39
CA ALA A 96 4.92 -8.16 6.02
C ALA A 96 3.59 -8.02 5.27
N VAL A 97 2.77 -7.06 5.69
CA VAL A 97 1.53 -6.73 4.98
C VAL A 97 1.89 -5.90 3.76
N ARG A 98 1.38 -6.25 2.57
CA ARG A 98 1.62 -5.50 1.32
C ARG A 98 0.34 -4.84 0.84
N ILE A 99 0.35 -3.52 0.70
CA ILE A 99 -0.74 -2.72 0.14
C ILE A 99 -0.32 -2.26 -1.24
N VAL A 100 -1.02 -2.71 -2.28
CA VAL A 100 -0.75 -2.35 -3.67
C VAL A 100 -1.82 -1.40 -4.17
N VAL A 101 -1.39 -0.23 -4.65
CA VAL A 101 -2.19 0.75 -5.36
C VAL A 101 -1.73 0.78 -6.81
N THR A 102 -2.66 0.65 -7.74
CA THR A 102 -2.38 0.85 -9.16
C THR A 102 -3.19 2.02 -9.68
N VAL A 103 -2.53 2.97 -10.33
CA VAL A 103 -3.14 4.15 -10.95
C VAL A 103 -3.01 4.01 -12.46
N SER A 104 -4.12 4.16 -13.20
CA SER A 104 -4.05 4.17 -14.67
C SER A 104 -3.17 5.30 -15.19
N GLY A 105 -2.33 5.03 -16.19
CA GLY A 105 -1.37 5.99 -16.73
C GLY A 105 -2.00 7.17 -17.46
N VAL A 106 -3.24 7.02 -17.92
CA VAL A 106 -4.03 8.11 -18.51
C VAL A 106 -4.72 8.99 -17.46
N THR A 107 -4.69 8.58 -16.20
CA THR A 107 -5.30 9.34 -15.11
C THR A 107 -4.35 10.44 -14.68
N ARG A 108 -4.75 11.69 -14.91
CA ARG A 108 -4.04 12.85 -14.37
C ARG A 108 -4.26 12.94 -12.86
N LEU A 109 -3.18 12.88 -12.09
CA LEU A 109 -3.17 13.22 -10.67
C LEU A 109 -3.52 14.71 -10.53
N ALA A 110 -4.77 14.98 -10.18
CA ALA A 110 -5.24 16.29 -9.79
C ALA A 110 -5.36 16.33 -8.25
N PRO A 111 -5.30 17.50 -7.60
CA PRO A 111 -5.30 17.61 -6.13
C PRO A 111 -6.45 16.88 -5.43
N LYS A 112 -7.63 16.86 -6.05
CA LYS A 112 -8.80 16.13 -5.54
C LYS A 112 -8.61 14.61 -5.56
N LEU A 113 -7.98 14.10 -6.63
CA LEU A 113 -7.69 12.68 -6.77
C LEU A 113 -6.59 12.26 -5.81
N GLU A 114 -5.51 13.04 -5.69
CA GLU A 114 -4.43 12.82 -4.73
C GLU A 114 -4.96 12.76 -3.30
N ARG A 115 -5.83 13.70 -2.92
CA ARG A 115 -6.46 13.71 -1.59
C ARG A 115 -7.31 12.46 -1.34
N THR A 116 -8.05 12.01 -2.36
CA THR A 116 -8.88 10.82 -2.27
C THR A 116 -8.02 9.56 -2.17
N LEU A 117 -6.95 9.48 -2.96
CA LEU A 117 -5.98 8.38 -2.94
C LEU A 117 -5.24 8.33 -1.60
N THR A 118 -4.77 9.46 -1.10
CA THR A 118 -4.15 9.57 0.24
C THR A 118 -5.08 9.02 1.32
N SER A 119 -6.37 9.37 1.25
CA SER A 119 -7.37 8.90 2.22
C SER A 119 -7.61 7.39 2.13
N GLU A 120 -7.61 6.83 0.92
CA GLU A 120 -7.74 5.38 0.72
C GLU A 120 -6.50 4.64 1.21
N VAL A 121 -5.29 5.13 0.91
CA VAL A 121 -4.03 4.54 1.40
C VAL A 121 -3.99 4.55 2.93
N LEU A 122 -4.31 5.69 3.56
CA LEU A 122 -4.40 5.82 5.01
C LEU A 122 -5.32 4.77 5.61
N HIS A 123 -6.52 4.60 5.06
CA HIS A 123 -7.45 3.57 5.53
C HIS A 123 -6.95 2.14 5.36
N GLN A 124 -6.20 1.84 4.29
CA GLN A 124 -5.61 0.51 4.13
C GLN A 124 -4.51 0.27 5.17
N ILE A 125 -3.73 1.30 5.50
CA ILE A 125 -2.74 1.26 6.59
C ILE A 125 -3.45 1.03 7.93
N ASP A 126 -4.51 1.78 8.24
CA ASP A 126 -5.33 1.59 9.45
C ASP A 126 -5.96 0.19 9.51
N ALA A 127 -6.40 -0.34 8.37
CA ALA A 127 -6.96 -1.69 8.28
C ALA A 127 -5.91 -2.79 8.40
N ALA A 128 -4.63 -2.49 8.18
CA ALA A 128 -3.51 -3.41 8.39
C ALA A 128 -3.03 -3.41 9.86
N SER A 129 -3.21 -2.30 10.57
CA SER A 129 -2.84 -2.17 11.99
C SER A 129 -3.94 -2.62 12.96
N ALA A 130 -5.19 -2.77 12.50
CA ALA A 130 -6.32 -3.12 13.35
C ALA A 130 -6.26 -4.57 13.90
N SER A 131 -5.95 -4.71 15.20
CA SER A 131 -5.84 -5.96 16.01
C SER A 131 -7.05 -6.91 15.99
N SER A 132 -8.21 -6.50 15.49
CA SER A 132 -9.42 -7.35 15.46
C SER A 132 -10.35 -7.05 14.28
N GLY A 133 -10.88 -8.11 13.66
CA GLY A 133 -11.87 -8.01 12.57
C GLY A 133 -13.20 -7.33 12.97
N PHE A 134 -13.44 -7.14 14.26
CA PHE A 134 -14.58 -6.40 14.81
C PHE A 134 -14.41 -4.87 14.70
N ARG A 135 -13.16 -4.42 14.52
CA ARG A 135 -12.76 -3.01 14.42
C ARG A 135 -12.23 -2.67 13.03
N ARG A 136 -12.70 -3.35 11.97
CA ARG A 136 -12.49 -2.86 10.61
C ARG A 136 -12.96 -1.40 10.60
N PRO A 137 -12.09 -0.42 10.29
CA PRO A 137 -12.51 0.97 10.28
C PRO A 137 -13.74 1.07 9.38
N PHE A 138 -14.87 1.49 9.95
CA PHE A 138 -16.11 1.65 9.19
C PHE A 138 -15.79 2.57 8.02
N ARG A 139 -16.06 2.13 6.79
CA ARG A 139 -15.91 3.00 5.62
C ARG A 139 -17.05 4.01 5.62
N PRO A 140 -16.81 5.31 5.92
CA PRO A 140 -17.87 6.29 5.84
C PRO A 140 -18.37 6.37 4.39
N LEU A 141 -19.64 6.74 4.19
CA LEU A 141 -20.25 6.83 2.86
C LEU A 141 -19.42 7.69 1.89
N ARG A 142 -18.83 8.78 2.39
CA ARG A 142 -17.89 9.63 1.65
C ARG A 142 -16.67 8.88 1.12
N MET A 143 -16.14 7.95 1.90
CA MET A 143 -15.00 7.13 1.50
C MET A 143 -15.41 6.06 0.48
N ARG A 144 -16.61 5.48 0.62
CA ARG A 144 -17.16 4.56 -0.38
C ARG A 144 -17.35 5.25 -1.73
N LEU A 145 -17.86 6.48 -1.72
CA LEU A 145 -17.98 7.34 -2.89
C LEU A 145 -16.60 7.73 -3.44
N GLY A 146 -15.65 8.04 -2.56
CA GLY A 146 -14.25 8.29 -2.92
C GLY A 146 -13.63 7.10 -3.65
N LEU A 147 -13.82 5.87 -3.16
CA LEU A 147 -13.34 4.66 -3.82
C LEU A 147 -14.03 4.39 -5.15
N ALA A 148 -15.34 4.66 -5.26
CA ALA A 148 -16.04 4.57 -6.53
C ALA A 148 -15.47 5.58 -7.55
N GLY A 149 -15.19 6.81 -7.10
CA GLY A 149 -14.52 7.83 -7.90
C GLY A 149 -13.10 7.43 -8.30
N LEU A 150 -12.32 6.84 -7.39
CA LEU A 150 -11.00 6.28 -7.67
C LEU A 150 -11.08 5.18 -8.73
N ARG A 151 -12.02 4.23 -8.58
CA ARG A 151 -12.23 3.16 -9.57
C ARG A 151 -12.64 3.69 -10.93
N ALA A 152 -13.53 4.68 -10.97
CA ALA A 152 -13.92 5.34 -12.22
C ALA A 152 -12.74 6.09 -12.86
N ALA A 153 -11.87 6.69 -12.04
CA ALA A 153 -10.62 7.31 -12.46
C ALA A 153 -9.49 6.28 -12.70
N GLY A 154 -9.80 4.99 -12.84
CA GLY A 154 -8.80 3.97 -13.18
C GLY A 154 -7.83 3.61 -12.05
N VAL A 155 -8.12 3.98 -10.80
CA VAL A 155 -7.33 3.59 -9.62
C VAL A 155 -7.91 2.30 -9.02
N ARG A 156 -7.03 1.33 -8.75
CA ARG A 156 -7.36 0.08 -8.06
C ARG A 156 -6.47 -0.07 -6.84
N VAL A 157 -7.03 -0.61 -5.76
CA VAL A 157 -6.31 -0.83 -4.50
C VAL A 157 -6.56 -2.27 -4.08
N PHE A 158 -5.47 -2.98 -3.81
CA PHE A 158 -5.45 -4.38 -3.43
C PHE A 158 -4.56 -4.53 -2.19
N ARG A 159 -4.95 -5.41 -1.29
CA ARG A 159 -4.08 -5.85 -0.20
C ARG A 159 -3.63 -7.26 -0.52
N VAL A 160 -2.31 -7.46 -0.58
CA VAL A 160 -1.69 -8.76 -0.81
C VAL A 160 -1.03 -9.16 0.50
N SER A 161 -1.39 -10.33 0.99
CA SER A 161 -0.67 -11.00 2.07
C SER A 161 -0.16 -12.29 1.45
N ILE A 162 1.15 -12.47 1.41
CA ILE A 162 1.73 -13.77 1.07
C ILE A 162 1.84 -14.49 2.41
N GLY A 163 1.00 -15.51 2.60
CA GLY A 163 1.25 -16.52 3.62
C GLY A 163 2.15 -17.58 3.01
N ASP A 164 3.07 -18.12 3.82
CA ASP A 164 3.75 -19.37 3.50
C ASP A 164 2.73 -20.53 3.38
#